data_AF-A0A843LRI1-F1
#
_entry.id   AF-A0A843LRI1-F1
#
_cell.length_a   1.000
_cell.length_b   1.000
_cell.length_c   1.000
_cell.angle_alpha   90.00
_cell.angle_beta   90.00
_cell.angle_gamma   90.00
#
_symmetry.space_group_name_H-M   'P 1'
#
loop_
_entity.id
_entity.type
_entity.pdbx_description
1 polymer ?
#
loop_
_entity_poly.entity_id
_entity_poly.type
_entity_poly.pdbx_seq_one_letter_code
_entity_poly.pdbx_strand_id
1 'polypeptide(L)'
;MNVANEIKNGNIDATINTSEHEGEFFVTVQSVNDLINAFVHPLQEAMNIVNNFATGNFTARYDTKAQVKGDFEKFKIALDNSGMSVSDAINGVKEEVETLQALMEETNASATEVSSTTSMLAQNSSSVSGLAERSSSSITQVLTAMDDLSKTVGAVAAAAEEASGKAMETVQLSEKGLKLAGEAERGMNDIMVSFEDTGSNIQDINSQMEEIGKIVGIITGISEQTGLLALNAAIEAAQAGEAGLGFAVVADEVKSLALESQKSAENIATIIGNLQKKSQIVSDSMTTSLDEVKSGNEAVRETLRVFNE
;
A
#
# COMPACT_ATOMS: atom_id res chain seq x y z
N MET A 1 -11.12 -113.73 65.48
CA MET A 1 -12.01 -112.75 64.84
C MET A 1 -11.49 -112.50 63.42
N ASN A 2 -12.35 -112.46 62.40
CA ASN A 2 -11.93 -112.59 60.99
C ASN A 2 -11.39 -111.25 60.44
N VAL A 3 -10.07 -111.10 60.34
CA VAL A 3 -9.37 -109.91 59.80
C VAL A 3 -9.91 -109.49 58.42
N ALA A 4 -10.36 -110.44 57.61
CA ALA A 4 -10.96 -110.12 56.31
C ALA A 4 -12.26 -109.30 56.44
N ASN A 5 -13.06 -109.50 57.49
CA ASN A 5 -14.25 -108.69 57.75
C ASN A 5 -13.90 -107.26 58.19
N GLU A 6 -12.80 -107.09 58.94
CA GLU A 6 -12.35 -105.76 59.36
C GLU A 6 -11.84 -104.94 58.18
N ILE A 7 -10.99 -105.54 57.33
CA ILE A 7 -10.49 -104.89 56.10
C ILE A 7 -11.65 -104.55 55.17
N LYS A 8 -12.64 -105.46 55.00
CA LYS A 8 -13.84 -105.21 54.20
C LYS A 8 -14.68 -104.03 54.72
N ASN A 9 -14.66 -103.79 56.03
CA ASN A 9 -15.36 -102.68 56.68
C ASN A 9 -14.52 -101.39 56.73
N GLY A 10 -13.34 -101.37 56.10
CA GLY A 10 -12.48 -100.19 55.98
C GLY A 10 -11.39 -100.06 57.05
N ASN A 11 -11.26 -101.02 57.97
CA ASN A 11 -10.12 -101.08 58.90
C ASN A 11 -8.93 -101.76 58.20
N ILE A 12 -8.20 -100.97 57.40
CA ILE A 12 -7.06 -101.47 56.62
C ILE A 12 -5.84 -101.82 57.48
N ASP A 13 -5.77 -101.36 58.73
CA ASP A 13 -4.70 -101.69 59.68
C ASP A 13 -4.91 -103.02 60.42
N ALA A 14 -5.99 -103.74 60.14
CA ALA A 14 -6.31 -105.01 60.80
C ALA A 14 -5.27 -106.10 60.49
N THR A 15 -4.72 -106.72 61.54
CA THR A 15 -3.74 -107.83 61.45
C THR A 15 -4.19 -109.04 62.26
N ILE A 16 -3.70 -110.22 61.90
CA ILE A 16 -3.96 -111.47 62.62
C ILE A 16 -2.97 -111.59 63.78
N ASN A 17 -3.46 -111.95 64.97
CA ASN A 17 -2.59 -112.18 66.13
C ASN A 17 -1.67 -113.40 65.89
N THR A 18 -0.37 -113.17 65.79
CA THR A 18 0.64 -114.21 65.54
C THR A 18 0.98 -115.03 66.80
N SER A 19 0.61 -114.54 67.98
CA SER A 19 0.97 -115.14 69.29
C SER A 19 0.21 -116.44 69.60
N GLU A 20 -0.87 -116.73 68.85
CA GLU A 20 -1.76 -117.88 69.06
C GLU A 20 -1.45 -119.06 68.12
N HIS A 21 -0.38 -118.96 67.32
CA HIS A 21 -0.04 -119.92 66.28
C HIS A 21 1.44 -120.30 66.34
N GLU A 22 1.76 -121.59 66.22
CA GLU A 22 3.13 -122.13 66.18
C GLU A 22 3.34 -122.99 64.91
N GLY A 23 4.60 -123.16 64.49
CA GLY A 23 4.95 -123.99 63.32
C GLY A 23 4.51 -123.36 61.97
N GLU A 24 4.06 -124.18 61.02
CA GLU A 24 3.68 -123.71 59.68
C GLU A 24 2.49 -122.72 59.67
N PHE A 25 1.61 -122.80 60.67
CA PHE A 25 0.50 -121.84 60.84
C PHE A 25 1.00 -120.44 61.21
N PHE A 26 2.05 -120.32 62.03
CA PHE A 26 2.70 -119.04 62.31
C PHE A 26 3.22 -118.39 61.02
N VAL A 27 3.93 -119.17 60.20
CA VAL A 27 4.49 -118.68 58.92
C VAL A 27 3.38 -118.23 57.98
N THR A 28 2.26 -118.96 57.92
CA THR A 28 1.11 -118.62 57.08
C THR A 28 0.43 -117.32 57.56
N VAL A 29 0.22 -117.18 58.86
CA VAL A 29 -0.39 -116.00 59.47
C VAL A 29 0.51 -114.76 59.32
N GLN A 30 1.81 -114.92 59.54
CA GLN A 30 2.80 -113.87 59.30
C GLN A 30 2.82 -113.47 57.83
N SER A 31 2.78 -114.43 56.90
CA SER A 31 2.74 -114.14 55.46
C SER A 31 1.47 -113.38 55.05
N VAL A 32 0.32 -113.65 55.69
CA VAL A 32 -0.92 -112.89 55.47
C VAL A 32 -0.81 -111.47 56.04
N ASN A 33 -0.20 -111.28 57.21
CA ASN A 33 0.07 -109.94 57.76
C ASN A 33 1.07 -109.15 56.91
N ASP A 34 2.13 -109.80 56.42
CA ASP A 34 3.11 -109.19 55.53
C ASP A 34 2.46 -108.80 54.19
N LEU A 35 1.54 -109.62 53.67
CA LEU A 35 0.72 -109.29 52.50
C LEU A 35 -0.17 -108.08 52.77
N ILE A 36 -0.88 -108.04 53.90
CA ILE A 36 -1.71 -106.89 54.28
C ILE A 36 -0.85 -105.63 54.36
N ASN A 37 0.26 -105.66 55.09
CA ASN A 37 1.17 -104.52 55.23
C ASN A 37 1.77 -104.06 53.89
N ALA A 38 2.06 -104.99 52.97
CA ALA A 38 2.56 -104.68 51.63
C ALA A 38 1.55 -103.92 50.76
N PHE A 39 0.25 -104.03 51.03
CA PHE A 39 -0.81 -103.27 50.34
C PHE A 39 -1.23 -102.02 51.11
N VAL A 40 -1.27 -102.08 52.45
CA VAL A 40 -1.81 -101.02 53.31
C VAL A 40 -0.90 -99.80 53.36
N HIS A 41 0.40 -100.00 53.61
CA HIS A 41 1.35 -98.90 53.69
C HIS A 41 1.37 -98.04 52.41
N PRO A 42 1.44 -98.64 51.19
CA PRO A 42 1.43 -97.83 49.99
C PRO A 42 0.15 -97.05 49.74
N LEU A 43 -1.00 -97.62 50.13
CA LEU A 43 -2.32 -96.99 50.03
C LEU A 43 -2.49 -95.84 51.03
N GLN A 44 -2.00 -95.99 52.26
CA GLN A 44 -2.02 -94.91 53.26
C GLN A 44 -1.22 -93.70 52.80
N GLU A 45 -0.03 -93.92 52.25
CA GLU A 45 0.80 -92.84 51.70
C GLU A 45 0.13 -92.19 50.50
N ALA A 46 -0.47 -92.97 49.60
CA ALA A 46 -1.25 -92.43 48.49
C ALA A 46 -2.42 -91.55 48.96
N MET A 47 -3.17 -92.01 49.96
CA MET A 47 -4.27 -91.25 50.56
C MET A 47 -3.77 -89.94 51.20
N ASN A 48 -2.59 -89.96 51.83
CA ASN A 48 -1.97 -88.75 52.37
C ASN A 48 -1.62 -87.74 51.26
N ILE A 49 -1.02 -88.18 50.15
CA ILE A 49 -0.71 -87.31 49.01
C ILE A 49 -1.99 -86.75 48.38
N VAL A 50 -3.01 -87.58 48.16
CA VAL A 50 -4.30 -87.14 47.62
C VAL A 50 -5.01 -86.16 48.57
N ASN A 51 -4.90 -86.35 49.89
CA ASN A 51 -5.40 -85.37 50.87
C ASN A 51 -4.66 -84.03 50.77
N ASN A 52 -3.34 -84.04 50.55
CA ASN A 52 -2.58 -82.81 50.29
C ASN A 52 -3.01 -82.15 48.97
N PHE A 53 -3.30 -82.92 47.92
CA PHE A 53 -3.85 -82.38 46.68
C PHE A 53 -5.24 -81.75 46.91
N ALA A 54 -6.08 -82.37 47.73
CA ALA A 54 -7.40 -81.85 48.07
C ALA A 54 -7.35 -80.51 48.85
N THR A 55 -6.27 -80.26 49.61
CA THR A 55 -6.02 -78.96 50.26
C THR A 55 -5.31 -77.95 49.35
N GLY A 56 -5.06 -78.29 48.09
CA GLY A 56 -4.40 -77.43 47.09
C GLY A 56 -2.87 -77.53 47.11
N ASN A 57 -2.28 -78.39 47.94
CA ASN A 57 -0.85 -78.63 47.98
C ASN A 57 -0.43 -79.73 46.99
N PHE A 58 -0.30 -79.36 45.72
CA PHE A 58 0.20 -80.25 44.66
C PHE A 58 1.73 -80.43 44.66
N THR A 59 2.44 -79.87 45.65
CA THR A 59 3.90 -80.08 45.82
C THR A 59 4.23 -81.31 46.66
N ALA A 60 3.24 -81.89 47.35
CA ALA A 60 3.40 -83.14 48.09
C ALA A 60 3.82 -84.27 47.16
N ARG A 61 4.83 -85.05 47.57
CA ARG A 61 5.37 -86.19 46.81
C ARG A 61 5.43 -87.40 47.70
N TYR A 62 5.29 -88.57 47.09
CA TYR A 62 5.36 -89.85 47.77
C TYR A 62 6.70 -90.02 48.50
N ASP A 63 6.69 -90.46 49.77
CA ASP A 63 7.92 -90.61 50.56
C ASP A 63 8.99 -91.44 49.80
N THR A 64 10.21 -90.92 49.79
CA THR A 64 11.38 -91.57 49.19
C THR A 64 11.91 -92.73 50.03
N LYS A 65 11.55 -92.78 51.32
CA LYS A 65 11.92 -93.86 52.25
C LYS A 65 11.00 -95.07 52.15
N ALA A 66 9.80 -94.91 51.62
CA ALA A 66 8.86 -96.00 51.37
C ALA A 66 9.36 -96.84 50.17
N GLN A 67 9.93 -98.01 50.44
CA GLN A 67 10.38 -98.94 49.39
C GLN A 67 9.18 -99.68 48.78
N VAL A 68 8.52 -99.05 47.80
CA VAL A 68 7.51 -99.69 46.96
C VAL A 68 8.15 -100.37 45.76
N LYS A 69 7.62 -101.52 45.32
CA LYS A 69 8.12 -102.29 44.18
C LYS A 69 6.96 -102.67 43.25
N GLY A 70 7.28 -102.94 41.98
CA GLY A 70 6.31 -103.46 41.01
C GLY A 70 5.23 -102.44 40.66
N ASP A 71 3.95 -102.82 40.68
CA ASP A 71 2.87 -101.93 40.24
C ASP A 71 2.64 -100.73 41.19
N PHE A 72 3.00 -100.85 42.48
CA PHE A 72 2.96 -99.70 43.40
C PHE A 72 4.02 -98.64 43.09
N GLU A 73 5.15 -99.03 42.48
CA GLU A 73 6.15 -98.07 42.00
C GLU A 73 5.62 -97.27 40.80
N LYS A 74 4.95 -97.94 39.85
CA LYS A 74 4.27 -97.26 38.74
C LYS A 74 3.19 -96.31 39.25
N PHE A 75 2.43 -96.74 40.27
CA PHE A 75 1.38 -95.92 40.88
C PHE A 75 1.96 -94.68 41.58
N LYS A 76 3.03 -94.84 42.37
CA LYS A 76 3.80 -93.73 42.96
C LYS A 76 4.20 -92.70 41.90
N ILE A 77 4.84 -93.16 40.81
CA ILE A 77 5.30 -92.28 39.72
C ILE A 77 4.11 -91.56 39.08
N ALA A 78 3.00 -92.26 38.82
CA ALA A 78 1.81 -91.66 38.23
C ALA A 78 1.20 -90.58 39.13
N LEU A 79 1.16 -90.81 40.45
CA LEU A 79 0.63 -89.86 41.43
C LEU A 79 1.51 -88.61 41.55
N ASP A 80 2.84 -88.79 41.63
CA ASP A 80 3.80 -87.69 41.64
C ASP A 80 3.73 -86.86 40.35
N ASN A 81 3.65 -87.53 39.18
CA ASN A 81 3.49 -86.88 37.87
C ASN A 81 2.17 -86.10 37.77
N SER A 82 1.09 -86.59 38.38
CA SER A 82 -0.18 -85.86 38.45
C SER A 82 -0.03 -84.57 39.27
N GLY A 83 0.65 -84.64 40.42
CA GLY A 83 0.94 -83.45 41.24
C GLY A 83 1.85 -82.45 40.51
N MET A 84 2.86 -82.93 39.78
CA MET A 84 3.71 -82.09 38.93
C MET A 84 2.90 -81.41 37.83
N SER A 85 2.09 -82.16 37.07
CA SER A 85 1.31 -81.63 35.95
C SER A 85 0.33 -80.54 36.39
N VAL A 86 -0.34 -80.73 37.53
CA VAL A 86 -1.24 -79.70 38.10
C VAL A 86 -0.45 -78.50 38.61
N SER A 87 0.69 -78.71 39.28
CA SER A 87 1.54 -77.60 39.74
C SER A 87 2.04 -76.75 38.57
N ASP A 88 2.47 -77.39 37.48
CA ASP A 88 2.94 -76.73 36.27
C ASP A 88 1.81 -75.93 35.61
N ALA A 89 0.60 -76.49 35.54
CA ALA A 89 -0.57 -75.78 35.02
C ALA A 89 -0.93 -74.55 35.89
N ILE A 90 -0.89 -74.67 37.22
CA ILE A 90 -1.14 -73.54 38.13
C ILE A 90 -0.08 -72.45 37.96
N ASN A 91 1.20 -72.83 37.84
CA ASN A 91 2.28 -71.88 37.60
C ASN A 91 2.12 -71.17 36.25
N GLY A 92 1.74 -71.89 35.19
CA GLY A 92 1.45 -71.29 33.89
C GLY A 92 0.28 -70.31 33.93
N VAL A 93 -0.80 -70.65 34.65
CA VAL A 93 -1.93 -69.72 34.86
C VAL A 93 -1.49 -68.48 35.65
N LYS A 94 -0.64 -68.65 36.66
CA LYS A 94 -0.12 -67.53 37.45
C LYS A 94 0.70 -66.56 36.58
N GLU A 95 1.61 -67.08 35.77
CA GLU A 95 2.44 -66.27 34.86
C GLU A 95 1.57 -65.52 33.83
N GLU A 96 0.53 -66.16 33.31
CA GLU A 96 -0.43 -65.52 32.39
C GLU A 96 -1.22 -64.41 33.08
N VAL A 97 -1.65 -64.61 34.34
CA VAL A 97 -2.35 -63.58 35.13
C VAL A 97 -1.44 -62.38 35.44
N GLU A 98 -0.17 -62.62 35.77
CA GLU A 98 0.82 -61.56 35.98
C GLU A 98 1.06 -60.76 34.69
N THR A 99 1.17 -61.45 33.55
CA THR A 99 1.29 -60.82 32.23
C THR A 99 0.05 -60.00 31.87
N LEU A 100 -1.15 -60.53 32.15
CA LEU A 100 -2.42 -59.84 31.91
C LEU A 100 -2.54 -58.57 32.76
N GLN A 101 -2.09 -58.61 34.02
CA GLN A 101 -2.08 -57.42 34.89
C GLN A 101 -1.19 -56.31 34.31
N ALA A 102 0.03 -56.65 33.87
CA ALA A 102 0.92 -55.68 33.24
C ALA A 102 0.30 -55.07 31.96
N LEU A 103 -0.32 -55.88 31.12
CA LEU A 103 -0.99 -55.41 29.90
C LEU A 103 -2.19 -54.49 30.21
N MET A 104 -2.94 -54.77 31.28
CA MET A 104 -4.06 -53.94 31.71
C MET A 104 -3.58 -52.57 32.23
N GLU A 105 -2.47 -52.53 32.97
CA GLU A 105 -1.85 -51.28 33.41
C GLU A 105 -1.41 -50.42 32.20
N GLU A 106 -0.73 -51.01 31.23
CA GLU A 106 -0.32 -50.35 29.99
C GLU A 106 -1.52 -49.83 29.18
N THR A 107 -2.57 -50.64 29.07
CA THR A 107 -3.82 -50.28 28.38
C THR A 107 -4.51 -49.10 29.07
N ASN A 108 -4.55 -49.09 30.39
CA ASN A 108 -5.15 -48.00 31.16
C ASN A 108 -4.33 -46.69 31.05
N ALA A 109 -3.00 -46.79 31.03
CA ALA A 109 -2.13 -45.65 30.76
C ALA A 109 -2.38 -45.08 29.36
N SER A 110 -2.43 -45.96 28.34
CA SER A 110 -2.73 -45.58 26.95
C SER A 110 -4.10 -44.93 26.81
N ALA A 111 -5.13 -45.46 27.46
CA ALA A 111 -6.48 -44.87 27.45
C ALA A 111 -6.50 -43.46 28.06
N THR A 112 -5.73 -43.23 29.13
CA THR A 112 -5.60 -41.92 29.77
C THR A 112 -4.91 -40.91 28.84
N GLU A 113 -3.85 -41.32 28.15
CA GLU A 113 -3.15 -40.48 27.17
C GLU A 113 -4.04 -40.12 25.98
N VAL A 114 -4.79 -41.09 25.44
CA VAL A 114 -5.76 -40.87 24.35
C VAL A 114 -6.84 -39.88 24.78
N SER A 115 -7.37 -40.01 25.99
CA SER A 115 -8.37 -39.07 26.54
C SER A 115 -7.82 -37.63 26.61
N SER A 116 -6.60 -37.47 27.12
CA SER A 116 -5.93 -36.16 27.19
C SER A 116 -5.70 -35.56 25.80
N THR A 117 -5.21 -36.37 24.86
CA THR A 117 -4.98 -35.96 23.46
C THR A 117 -6.27 -35.54 22.77
N THR A 118 -7.37 -36.27 23.01
CA THR A 118 -8.69 -35.94 22.46
C THR A 118 -9.20 -34.60 23.00
N SER A 119 -8.99 -34.31 24.28
CA SER A 119 -9.34 -33.02 24.88
C SER A 119 -8.55 -31.86 24.27
N MET A 120 -7.23 -32.03 24.10
CA MET A 120 -6.39 -31.04 23.41
C MET A 120 -6.83 -30.84 21.96
N LEU A 121 -7.20 -31.91 21.26
CA LEU A 121 -7.70 -31.83 19.89
C LEU A 121 -9.02 -31.04 19.81
N ALA A 122 -9.95 -31.27 20.73
CA ALA A 122 -11.20 -30.50 20.81
C ALA A 122 -10.94 -29.01 21.04
N GLN A 123 -10.01 -28.66 21.94
CA GLN A 123 -9.62 -27.28 22.19
C GLN A 123 -9.00 -26.63 20.95
N ASN A 124 -8.07 -27.32 20.28
CA ASN A 124 -7.45 -26.84 19.06
C ASN A 124 -8.48 -26.64 17.94
N SER A 125 -9.43 -27.57 17.78
CA SER A 125 -10.53 -27.43 16.82
C SER A 125 -11.38 -26.19 17.08
N SER A 126 -11.67 -25.89 18.36
CA SER A 126 -12.39 -24.66 18.73
C SER A 126 -11.59 -23.40 18.40
N SER A 127 -10.28 -23.40 18.65
CA SER A 127 -9.41 -22.28 18.30
C SER A 127 -9.32 -22.06 16.79
N VAL A 128 -9.22 -23.13 16.00
CA VAL A 128 -9.23 -23.07 14.53
C VAL A 128 -10.55 -22.50 14.01
N SER A 129 -11.69 -22.91 14.57
CA SER A 129 -13.00 -22.35 14.21
C SER A 129 -13.07 -20.85 14.47
N GLY A 130 -12.63 -20.39 15.66
CA GLY A 130 -12.60 -18.97 15.99
C GLY A 130 -11.65 -18.16 15.09
N LEU A 131 -10.53 -18.75 14.68
CA LEU A 131 -9.61 -18.12 13.73
C LEU A 131 -10.22 -18.03 12.33
N ALA A 132 -10.96 -19.05 11.89
CA ALA A 132 -11.66 -19.05 10.61
C ALA A 132 -12.75 -17.96 10.55
N GLU A 133 -13.53 -17.80 11.62
CA GLU A 133 -14.54 -16.72 11.73
C GLU A 133 -13.89 -15.33 11.65
N ARG A 134 -12.81 -15.10 12.40
CA ARG A 134 -12.06 -13.84 12.34
C ARG A 134 -11.49 -13.59 10.95
N SER A 135 -10.93 -14.62 10.31
CA SER A 135 -10.39 -14.52 8.95
C SER A 135 -11.47 -14.16 7.94
N SER A 136 -12.65 -14.77 8.04
CA SER A 136 -13.81 -14.44 7.21
C SER A 136 -14.24 -12.97 7.36
N SER A 137 -14.30 -12.48 8.60
CA SER A 137 -14.58 -11.07 8.90
C SER A 137 -13.52 -10.13 8.31
N SER A 138 -12.24 -10.44 8.49
CA SER A 138 -11.14 -9.65 7.91
C SER A 138 -11.17 -9.65 6.37
N ILE A 139 -11.48 -10.79 5.73
CA ILE A 139 -11.66 -10.84 4.26
C ILE A 139 -12.80 -9.92 3.82
N THR A 140 -13.91 -9.90 4.55
CA THR A 140 -15.03 -8.99 4.26
C THR A 140 -14.60 -7.53 4.36
N GLN A 141 -13.82 -7.16 5.37
CA GLN A 141 -13.27 -5.80 5.50
C GLN A 141 -12.33 -5.44 4.35
N VAL A 142 -11.47 -6.37 3.92
CA VAL A 142 -10.58 -6.19 2.77
C VAL A 142 -11.39 -5.98 1.50
N LEU A 143 -12.47 -6.75 1.28
CA LEU A 143 -13.34 -6.58 0.12
C LEU A 143 -13.99 -5.20 0.10
N THR A 144 -14.48 -4.69 1.23
CA THR A 144 -15.02 -3.33 1.34
C THR A 144 -13.94 -2.28 1.02
N ALA A 145 -12.74 -2.43 1.56
CA ALA A 145 -11.63 -1.51 1.27
C ALA A 145 -11.23 -1.55 -0.22
N MET A 146 -11.30 -2.71 -0.87
CA MET A 146 -11.06 -2.85 -2.30
C MET A 146 -12.16 -2.18 -3.15
N ASP A 147 -13.43 -2.24 -2.73
CA ASP A 147 -14.53 -1.53 -3.39
C ASP A 147 -14.34 -0.01 -3.32
N ASP A 148 -13.98 0.52 -2.15
CA ASP A 148 -13.68 1.94 -1.96
C ASP A 148 -12.43 2.39 -2.73
N LEU A 149 -11.40 1.53 -2.78
CA LEU A 149 -10.23 1.77 -3.62
C LEU A 149 -10.60 1.85 -5.10
N SER A 150 -11.46 0.95 -5.59
CA SER A 150 -11.93 0.95 -6.98
C SER A 150 -12.67 2.26 -7.32
N LYS A 151 -13.55 2.74 -6.43
CA LYS A 151 -14.23 4.03 -6.60
C LYS A 151 -13.24 5.19 -6.64
N THR A 152 -12.25 5.17 -5.75
CA THR A 152 -11.22 6.21 -5.67
C THR A 152 -10.37 6.26 -6.94
N VAL A 153 -9.94 5.09 -7.45
CA VAL A 153 -9.21 4.99 -8.72
C VAL A 153 -10.06 5.54 -9.89
N GLY A 154 -11.35 5.23 -9.93
CA GLY A 154 -12.28 5.80 -10.91
C GLY A 154 -12.38 7.33 -10.83
N ALA A 155 -12.46 7.88 -9.63
CA ALA A 155 -12.49 9.34 -9.41
C ALA A 155 -11.17 10.01 -9.85
N VAL A 156 -10.02 9.38 -9.57
CA VAL A 156 -8.70 9.86 -10.00
C VAL A 156 -8.59 9.86 -11.52
N ALA A 157 -9.07 8.80 -12.19
CA ALA A 157 -9.09 8.74 -13.65
C ALA A 157 -9.93 9.88 -14.26
N ALA A 158 -11.13 10.11 -13.74
CA ALA A 158 -11.99 11.22 -14.21
C ALA A 158 -11.35 12.60 -13.99
N ALA A 159 -10.71 12.82 -12.83
CA ALA A 159 -9.99 14.06 -12.56
C ALA A 159 -8.79 14.26 -13.50
N ALA A 160 -8.08 13.18 -13.86
CA ALA A 160 -6.98 13.23 -14.82
C ALA A 160 -7.47 13.58 -16.24
N GLU A 161 -8.61 13.01 -16.67
CA GLU A 161 -9.24 13.37 -17.94
C GLU A 161 -9.67 14.84 -17.98
N GLU A 162 -10.29 15.35 -16.90
CA GLU A 162 -10.67 16.77 -16.80
C GLU A 162 -9.43 17.68 -16.84
N ALA A 163 -8.38 17.34 -16.10
CA ALA A 163 -7.12 18.08 -16.10
C ALA A 163 -6.47 18.11 -17.49
N SER A 164 -6.47 16.96 -18.19
CA SER A 164 -5.99 16.88 -19.58
C SER A 164 -6.82 17.77 -20.51
N GLY A 165 -8.15 17.79 -20.37
CA GLY A 165 -9.04 18.67 -21.13
C GLY A 165 -8.73 20.15 -20.91
N LYS A 166 -8.57 20.57 -19.65
CA LYS A 166 -8.21 21.94 -19.29
C LYS A 166 -6.82 22.34 -19.78
N ALA A 167 -5.86 21.42 -19.77
CA ALA A 167 -4.53 21.65 -20.32
C ALA A 167 -4.59 21.90 -21.83
N MET A 168 -5.38 21.10 -22.57
CA MET A 168 -5.60 21.33 -24.01
C MET A 168 -6.28 22.67 -24.30
N GLU A 169 -7.29 23.06 -23.51
CA GLU A 169 -7.93 24.37 -23.63
C GLU A 169 -6.93 25.52 -23.36
N THR A 170 -6.07 25.36 -22.35
CA THR A 170 -5.02 26.33 -22.04
C THR A 170 -4.04 26.49 -23.20
N VAL A 171 -3.63 25.40 -23.85
CA VAL A 171 -2.77 25.45 -25.05
C VAL A 171 -3.46 26.23 -26.18
N GLN A 172 -4.73 25.95 -26.46
CA GLN A 172 -5.48 26.68 -27.49
C GLN A 172 -5.61 28.17 -27.18
N LEU A 173 -5.85 28.54 -25.91
CA LEU A 173 -5.92 29.93 -25.48
C LEU A 173 -4.56 30.62 -25.60
N SER A 174 -3.46 29.93 -25.28
CA SER A 174 -2.10 30.44 -25.44
C SER A 174 -1.74 30.66 -26.91
N GLU A 175 -2.08 29.72 -27.81
CA GLU A 175 -1.89 29.90 -29.26
C GLU A 175 -2.67 31.11 -29.80
N LYS A 176 -3.92 31.28 -29.34
CA LYS A 176 -4.72 32.46 -29.67
C LYS A 176 -4.09 33.74 -29.12
N GLY A 177 -3.57 33.71 -27.89
CA GLY A 177 -2.86 34.81 -27.26
C GLY A 177 -1.62 35.23 -28.03
N LEU A 178 -0.79 34.26 -28.45
CA LEU A 178 0.40 34.48 -29.27
C LEU A 178 0.05 35.17 -30.61
N LYS A 179 -1.02 34.70 -31.27
CA LYS A 179 -1.49 35.33 -32.52
C LYS A 179 -1.90 36.79 -32.32
N LEU A 180 -2.69 37.07 -31.28
CA LEU A 180 -3.14 38.44 -30.97
C LEU A 180 -1.98 39.36 -30.58
N ALA A 181 -1.01 38.86 -29.82
CA ALA A 181 0.19 39.61 -29.48
C ALA A 181 1.03 39.92 -30.72
N GLY A 182 1.16 38.98 -31.66
CA GLY A 182 1.85 39.21 -32.94
C GLY A 182 1.14 40.24 -33.83
N GLU A 183 -0.19 40.25 -33.84
CA GLU A 183 -0.99 41.29 -34.49
C GLU A 183 -0.76 42.67 -33.84
N ALA A 184 -0.67 42.73 -32.51
CA ALA A 184 -0.37 43.96 -31.78
C ALA A 184 1.05 44.48 -32.05
N GLU A 185 2.07 43.61 -32.12
CA GLU A 185 3.44 44.01 -32.46
C GLU A 185 3.50 44.65 -33.85
N ARG A 186 2.82 44.04 -34.83
CA ARG A 186 2.71 44.60 -36.19
C ARG A 186 2.03 45.96 -36.15
N GLY A 187 0.90 46.11 -35.47
CA GLY A 187 0.20 47.38 -35.33
C GLY A 187 1.07 48.48 -34.70
N MET A 188 1.87 48.15 -33.68
CA MET A 188 2.80 49.10 -33.07
C MET A 188 3.94 49.53 -34.02
N ASN A 189 4.46 48.60 -34.84
CA ASN A 189 5.44 48.96 -35.88
C ASN A 189 4.83 49.88 -36.95
N ASP A 190 3.61 49.60 -37.40
CA ASP A 190 2.92 50.44 -38.39
C ASP A 190 2.70 51.87 -37.84
N ILE A 191 2.34 51.99 -36.56
CA ILE A 191 2.24 53.28 -35.88
C ILE A 191 3.60 54.00 -35.86
N MET A 192 4.68 53.30 -35.53
CA MET A 192 6.03 53.87 -35.49
C MET A 192 6.44 54.50 -36.84
N VAL A 193 6.20 53.78 -37.93
CA VAL A 193 6.43 54.28 -39.30
C VAL A 193 5.58 55.52 -39.58
N SER A 194 4.29 55.52 -39.21
CA SER A 194 3.41 56.68 -39.39
C SER A 194 3.87 57.91 -38.61
N PHE A 195 4.50 57.73 -37.44
CA PHE A 195 5.10 58.83 -36.67
C PHE A 195 6.37 59.36 -37.34
N GLU A 196 7.22 58.51 -37.91
CA GLU A 196 8.39 58.98 -38.68
C GLU A 196 7.96 59.82 -39.89
N ASP A 197 6.98 59.35 -40.65
CA ASP A 197 6.42 60.08 -41.81
C ASP A 197 5.81 61.43 -41.40
N THR A 198 5.03 61.44 -40.32
CA THR A 198 4.41 62.68 -39.82
C THR A 198 5.47 63.66 -39.29
N GLY A 199 6.56 63.16 -38.72
CA GLY A 199 7.69 63.97 -38.25
C GLY A 199 8.40 64.65 -39.41
N SER A 200 8.62 63.93 -40.52
CA SER A 200 9.16 64.49 -41.76
C SER A 200 8.27 65.62 -42.30
N ASN A 201 6.95 65.41 -42.35
CA ASN A 201 6.01 66.43 -42.82
C ASN A 201 6.03 67.70 -41.97
N ILE A 202 6.16 67.57 -40.64
CA ILE A 202 6.28 68.71 -39.72
C ILE A 202 7.58 69.47 -39.93
N GLN A 203 8.69 68.76 -40.20
CA GLN A 203 9.97 69.37 -40.53
C GLN A 203 9.91 70.17 -41.83
N ASP A 204 9.24 69.62 -42.86
CA ASP A 204 9.00 70.32 -44.13
C ASP A 204 8.14 71.58 -43.94
N ILE A 205 7.07 71.49 -43.14
CA ILE A 205 6.23 72.66 -42.79
C ILE A 205 7.08 73.73 -42.09
N ASN A 206 7.93 73.36 -41.14
CA ASN A 206 8.81 74.32 -40.47
C ASN A 206 9.78 75.01 -41.44
N SER A 207 10.36 74.26 -42.39
CA SER A 207 11.22 74.81 -43.43
C SER A 207 10.46 75.81 -44.32
N GLN A 208 9.24 75.46 -44.75
CA GLN A 208 8.38 76.35 -45.54
C GLN A 208 7.99 77.62 -44.77
N MET A 209 7.68 77.50 -43.47
CA MET A 209 7.38 78.66 -42.62
C MET A 209 8.58 79.60 -42.48
N GLU A 210 9.81 79.06 -42.39
CA GLU A 210 11.03 79.85 -42.36
C GLU A 210 11.26 80.61 -43.68
N GLU A 211 11.00 79.95 -44.82
CA GLU A 211 11.07 80.57 -46.14
C GLU A 211 10.03 81.69 -46.29
N ILE A 212 8.78 81.45 -45.88
CA ILE A 212 7.74 82.48 -45.86
C ILE A 212 8.14 83.64 -44.94
N GLY A 213 8.74 83.36 -43.78
CA GLY A 213 9.26 84.37 -42.87
C GLY A 213 10.31 85.29 -43.53
N LYS A 214 11.21 84.72 -44.35
CA LYS A 214 12.19 85.49 -45.14
C LYS A 214 11.49 86.39 -46.17
N ILE A 215 10.49 85.87 -46.87
CA ILE A 215 9.70 86.63 -47.84
C ILE A 215 8.97 87.80 -47.16
N VAL A 216 8.34 87.56 -46.01
CA VAL A 216 7.65 88.59 -45.23
C VAL A 216 8.63 89.67 -44.78
N GLY A 217 9.85 89.31 -44.36
CA GLY A 217 10.91 90.26 -44.03
C GLY A 217 11.30 91.15 -45.22
N ILE A 218 11.40 90.58 -46.43
CA ILE A 218 11.64 91.34 -47.67
C ILE A 218 10.48 92.30 -47.95
N ILE A 219 9.23 91.85 -47.81
CA ILE A 219 8.03 92.69 -48.02
C ILE A 219 8.03 93.87 -47.03
N THR A 220 8.31 93.63 -45.75
CA THR A 220 8.43 94.70 -44.74
C THR A 220 9.49 95.72 -45.14
N GLY A 221 10.67 95.26 -45.60
CA GLY A 221 11.73 96.14 -46.08
C GLY A 221 11.35 96.94 -47.34
N ILE A 222 10.65 96.32 -48.29
CA ILE A 222 10.14 97.00 -49.50
C ILE A 222 9.10 98.05 -49.11
N SER A 223 8.17 97.73 -48.21
CA SER A 223 7.14 98.66 -47.74
C SER A 223 7.75 99.84 -46.98
N GLU A 224 8.76 99.61 -46.16
CA GLU A 224 9.50 100.69 -45.46
C GLU A 224 10.23 101.60 -46.46
N GLN A 225 10.95 101.04 -47.43
CA GLN A 225 11.59 101.81 -48.51
C GLN A 225 10.57 102.60 -49.34
N THR A 226 9.44 101.97 -49.68
CA THR A 226 8.36 102.59 -50.46
C THR A 226 7.72 103.75 -49.69
N GLY A 227 7.49 103.58 -48.38
CA GLY A 227 7.00 104.64 -47.51
C GLY A 227 7.99 105.80 -47.39
N LEU A 228 9.29 105.52 -47.35
CA LEU A 228 10.35 106.54 -47.29
C LEU A 228 10.50 107.29 -48.62
N LEU A 229 10.39 106.59 -49.76
CA LEU A 229 10.33 107.17 -51.09
C LEU A 229 9.09 108.07 -51.25
N ALA A 230 7.93 107.60 -50.80
CA ALA A 230 6.68 108.36 -50.82
C ALA A 230 6.74 109.59 -49.91
N LEU A 231 7.38 109.51 -48.75
CA LEU A 231 7.63 110.65 -47.86
C LEU A 231 8.51 111.70 -48.55
N ASN A 232 9.60 111.27 -49.19
CA ASN A 232 10.48 112.18 -49.94
C ASN A 232 9.75 112.84 -51.11
N ALA A 233 8.90 112.09 -51.82
CA ALA A 233 8.07 112.62 -52.90
C ALA A 233 7.02 113.63 -52.40
N ALA A 234 6.41 113.39 -51.23
CA ALA A 234 5.48 114.32 -50.59
C ALA A 234 6.16 115.63 -50.16
N ILE A 235 7.40 115.55 -49.64
CA ILE A 235 8.23 116.73 -49.30
C ILE A 235 8.52 117.55 -50.56
N GLU A 236 9.00 116.91 -51.63
CA GLU A 236 9.34 117.60 -52.89
C GLU A 236 8.09 118.20 -53.57
N ALA A 237 6.95 117.51 -53.49
CA ALA A 237 5.67 118.00 -53.98
C ALA A 237 5.17 119.23 -53.19
N ALA A 238 5.36 119.27 -51.87
CA ALA A 238 5.07 120.44 -51.04
C ALA A 238 5.98 121.62 -51.37
N GLN A 239 7.22 121.34 -51.78
CA GLN A 239 8.23 122.34 -52.17
C GLN A 239 7.93 122.99 -53.54
N ALA A 240 7.19 122.30 -54.42
CA ALA A 240 6.76 122.79 -55.73
C ALA A 240 5.50 123.69 -55.71
N GLY A 241 4.89 123.95 -54.54
CA GLY A 241 3.74 124.85 -54.39
C GLY A 241 2.48 124.38 -55.15
N GLU A 242 1.75 125.28 -55.81
CA GLU A 242 0.48 124.96 -56.51
C GLU A 242 0.65 123.91 -57.64
N ALA A 243 1.83 123.83 -58.26
CA ALA A 243 2.09 122.86 -59.33
C ALA A 243 2.26 121.40 -58.83
N GLY A 244 2.54 121.21 -57.53
CA GLY A 244 2.80 119.91 -56.91
C GLY A 244 1.60 119.25 -56.23
N LEU A 245 0.45 119.93 -56.14
CA LEU A 245 -0.73 119.46 -55.39
C LEU A 245 -1.23 118.08 -55.83
N GLY A 246 -1.24 117.78 -57.13
CA GLY A 246 -1.64 116.46 -57.65
C GLY A 246 -0.64 115.34 -57.30
N PHE A 247 0.66 115.66 -57.29
CA PHE A 247 1.72 114.72 -56.91
C PHE A 247 1.76 114.47 -55.40
N ALA A 248 1.44 115.48 -54.57
CA ALA A 248 1.35 115.34 -53.13
C ALA A 248 0.26 114.35 -52.72
N VAL A 249 -0.92 114.39 -53.36
CA VAL A 249 -2.02 113.44 -53.09
C VAL A 249 -1.61 112.01 -53.43
N VAL A 250 -0.95 111.80 -54.57
CA VAL A 250 -0.46 110.46 -54.96
C VAL A 250 0.63 109.97 -54.01
N ALA A 251 1.54 110.84 -53.58
CA ALA A 251 2.60 110.48 -52.62
C ALA A 251 2.03 110.09 -51.24
N ASP A 252 1.03 110.81 -50.74
CA ASP A 252 0.33 110.45 -49.49
C ASP A 252 -0.44 109.13 -49.62
N GLU A 253 -1.08 108.86 -50.76
CA GLU A 253 -1.77 107.58 -51.03
C GLU A 253 -0.77 106.40 -51.08
N VAL A 254 0.38 106.57 -51.76
CA VAL A 254 1.44 105.55 -51.80
C VAL A 254 2.03 105.31 -50.42
N LYS A 255 2.21 106.36 -49.60
CA LYS A 255 2.66 106.24 -48.21
C LYS A 255 1.64 105.48 -47.36
N SER A 256 0.35 105.76 -47.53
CA SER A 256 -0.73 105.04 -46.84
C SER A 256 -0.72 103.56 -47.20
N LEU A 257 -0.65 103.22 -48.49
CA LEU A 257 -0.56 101.83 -48.97
C LEU A 257 0.70 101.12 -48.47
N ALA A 258 1.84 101.81 -48.39
CA ALA A 258 3.08 101.26 -47.85
C ALA A 258 2.95 100.93 -46.35
N LEU A 259 2.34 101.81 -45.55
CA LEU A 259 2.05 101.56 -44.13
C LEU A 259 1.04 100.42 -43.94
N GLU A 260 0.02 100.33 -44.78
CA GLU A 260 -0.95 99.23 -44.75
C GLU A 260 -0.32 97.89 -45.14
N SER A 261 0.58 97.89 -46.12
CA SER A 261 1.36 96.71 -46.53
C SER A 261 2.31 96.26 -45.43
N GLN A 262 2.99 97.20 -44.75
CA GLN A 262 3.83 96.92 -43.58
C GLN A 262 3.02 96.27 -42.45
N LYS A 263 1.85 96.83 -42.13
CA LYS A 263 0.95 96.30 -41.09
C LYS A 263 0.46 94.89 -41.44
N SER A 264 0.16 94.64 -42.71
CA SER A 264 -0.22 93.31 -43.19
C SER A 264 0.94 92.32 -43.11
N ALA A 265 2.17 92.74 -43.45
CA ALA A 265 3.38 91.93 -43.29
C ALA A 265 3.65 91.58 -41.82
N GLU A 266 3.48 92.52 -40.88
CA GLU A 266 3.56 92.25 -39.42
C GLU A 266 2.52 91.25 -38.94
N ASN A 267 1.27 91.35 -39.44
CA ASN A 267 0.23 90.37 -39.13
C ASN A 267 0.59 88.98 -39.65
N ILE A 268 1.10 88.87 -40.88
CA ILE A 268 1.57 87.59 -41.43
C ILE A 268 2.74 87.05 -40.62
N ALA A 269 3.73 87.88 -40.25
CA ALA A 269 4.85 87.47 -39.40
C ALA A 269 4.37 86.90 -38.05
N THR A 270 3.34 87.51 -37.46
CA THR A 270 2.72 87.02 -36.22
C THR A 270 2.06 85.65 -36.44
N ILE A 271 1.35 85.44 -37.56
CA ILE A 271 0.74 84.16 -37.90
C ILE A 271 1.81 83.08 -38.10
N ILE A 272 2.88 83.38 -38.85
CA ILE A 272 4.01 82.46 -39.07
C ILE A 272 4.68 82.08 -37.75
N GLY A 273 4.96 83.04 -36.87
CA GLY A 273 5.54 82.76 -35.55
C GLY A 273 4.64 81.87 -34.69
N ASN A 274 3.32 82.06 -34.75
CA ASN A 274 2.36 81.18 -34.07
C ASN A 274 2.30 79.78 -34.69
N LEU A 275 2.39 79.66 -36.02
CA LEU A 275 2.43 78.38 -36.71
C LEU A 275 3.71 77.61 -36.39
N GLN A 276 4.87 78.26 -36.37
CA GLN A 276 6.14 77.68 -35.95
C GLN A 276 6.06 77.16 -34.50
N LYS A 277 5.53 77.97 -33.57
CA LYS A 277 5.31 77.52 -32.17
C LYS A 277 4.40 76.30 -32.09
N LYS A 278 3.28 76.28 -32.82
CA LYS A 278 2.36 75.13 -32.84
C LYS A 278 3.02 73.88 -33.46
N SER A 279 3.77 74.06 -34.54
CA SER A 279 4.53 73.00 -35.20
C SER A 279 5.54 72.37 -34.25
N GLN A 280 6.26 73.18 -33.47
CA GLN A 280 7.17 72.68 -32.43
C GLN A 280 6.43 71.88 -31.35
N ILE A 281 5.29 72.38 -30.85
CA ILE A 281 4.48 71.65 -29.85
C ILE A 281 4.03 70.29 -30.39
N VAL A 282 3.61 70.22 -31.66
CA VAL A 282 3.23 68.95 -32.31
C VAL A 282 4.43 68.01 -32.42
N SER A 283 5.61 68.52 -32.79
CA SER A 283 6.86 67.74 -32.86
C SER A 283 7.25 67.16 -31.49
N ASP A 284 7.18 67.95 -30.42
CA ASP A 284 7.52 67.52 -29.07
C ASP A 284 6.52 66.46 -28.56
N SER A 285 5.22 66.69 -28.82
CA SER A 285 4.17 65.72 -28.49
C SER A 285 4.36 64.41 -29.25
N MET A 286 4.72 64.47 -30.54
CA MET A 286 5.00 63.28 -31.34
C MET A 286 6.19 62.48 -30.82
N THR A 287 7.26 63.17 -30.44
CA THR A 287 8.46 62.52 -29.88
C THR A 287 8.11 61.76 -28.61
N THR A 288 7.31 62.38 -27.73
CA THR A 288 6.84 61.75 -26.50
C THR A 288 5.96 60.52 -26.80
N SER A 289 5.00 60.64 -27.72
CA SER A 289 4.15 59.51 -28.11
C SER A 289 4.92 58.38 -28.80
N LEU A 290 5.97 58.69 -29.55
CA LEU A 290 6.83 57.68 -30.18
C LEU A 290 7.57 56.85 -29.12
N ASP A 291 8.06 57.47 -28.04
CA ASP A 291 8.69 56.76 -26.93
C ASP A 291 7.69 55.85 -26.19
N GLU A 292 6.44 56.31 -26.00
CA GLU A 292 5.37 55.47 -25.44
C GLU A 292 5.05 54.25 -26.33
N VAL A 293 4.98 54.45 -27.65
CA VAL A 293 4.75 53.37 -28.62
C VAL A 293 5.91 52.37 -28.62
N LYS A 294 7.17 52.85 -28.54
CA LYS A 294 8.35 51.97 -28.43
C LYS A 294 8.30 51.11 -27.17
N SER A 295 8.02 51.73 -26.02
CA SER A 295 7.84 51.01 -24.75
C SER A 295 6.71 49.97 -24.84
N GLY A 296 5.59 50.33 -25.48
CA GLY A 296 4.49 49.41 -25.77
C GLY A 296 4.92 48.23 -26.66
N ASN A 297 5.71 48.48 -27.70
CA ASN A 297 6.23 47.43 -28.59
C ASN A 297 7.17 46.48 -27.84
N GLU A 298 8.05 47.00 -26.97
CA GLU A 298 8.91 46.17 -26.12
C GLU A 298 8.10 45.27 -25.17
N ALA A 299 7.05 45.80 -24.53
CA ALA A 299 6.18 45.01 -23.67
C ALA A 299 5.46 43.87 -24.43
N VAL A 300 5.02 44.14 -25.67
CA VAL A 300 4.41 43.12 -26.53
C VAL A 300 5.44 42.07 -26.95
N ARG A 301 6.67 42.47 -27.30
CA ARG A 301 7.76 41.54 -27.62
C ARG A 301 8.13 40.64 -26.45
N GLU A 302 8.18 41.20 -25.25
CA GLU A 302 8.42 40.40 -24.04
C GLU A 302 7.28 39.41 -23.80
N THR A 303 6.03 39.82 -24.04
CA THR A 303 4.87 38.93 -23.99
C THR A 303 5.01 37.78 -24.98
N LEU A 304 5.39 38.05 -26.23
CA LEU A 304 5.65 37.04 -27.25
C LEU A 304 6.80 36.09 -26.88
N ARG A 305 7.82 36.59 -26.19
CA ARG A 305 8.94 35.78 -25.69
C ARG A 305 8.45 34.78 -24.64
N VAL A 306 7.67 35.25 -23.66
CA VAL A 306 7.10 34.41 -22.59
C VAL A 306 6.18 33.32 -23.14
N PHE A 307 5.39 33.61 -24.19
CA PHE A 307 4.55 32.60 -24.82
C PHE A 307 5.32 31.55 -25.65
N ASN A 308 6.60 31.79 -25.97
CA ASN A 308 7.46 30.87 -26.74
C ASN A 308 8.42 30.05 -25.86
N GLU A 309 8.50 30.33 -24.56
CA GLU A 309 9.25 29.52 -23.56
C GLU A 309 8.39 28.38 -23.01
#